data_AF-A0A1F7US07-F1
#
_entry.id   AF-A0A1F7US07-F1
#
_cell.length_a   1.000
_cell.length_b   1.000
_cell.length_c   1.000
_cell.angle_alpha   90.00
_cell.angle_beta   90.00
_cell.angle_gamma   90.00
#
_symmetry.space_group_name_H-M   'P 1'
#
loop_
_entity.id
_entity.type
_entity.pdbx_description
1 polymer ?
#
loop_
_entity_poly.entity_id
_entity_poly.type
_entity_poly.pdbx_seq_one_letter_code
_entity_poly.pdbx_strand_id
1 'polypeptide(L)'
;MEIAILLFIWLIIYEVFYSPKGRIRQLRRAIYRIPIKIARLKRKMPDEAKHFDEMCEKALNARYKMINALLDFHFDPDEDREYIKEIRLTMPFDFR
;
A
#
# COMPACT_ATOMS: atom_id res chain seq x y z
N MET A 1 -32.05 18.09 7.21
CA MET A 1 -30.81 18.47 6.50
C MET A 1 -29.55 18.11 7.28
N GLU A 2 -29.49 18.36 8.58
CA GLU A 2 -28.30 18.09 9.42
C GLU A 2 -27.88 16.61 9.46
N ILE A 3 -28.84 15.68 9.56
CA ILE A 3 -28.57 14.22 9.56
C ILE A 3 -27.94 13.77 8.23
N ALA A 4 -28.37 14.33 7.10
CA ALA A 4 -27.84 13.96 5.79
C ALA A 4 -26.38 14.42 5.60
N ILE A 5 -26.03 15.59 6.14
CA ILE A 5 -24.65 16.10 6.14
C ILE A 5 -23.75 15.20 6.98
N LEU A 6 -24.21 14.76 8.16
CA LEU A 6 -23.44 13.85 9.02
C LEU A 6 -23.20 12.49 8.35
N LEU A 7 -24.21 11.92 7.69
CA LEU A 7 -24.06 10.67 6.93
C LEU A 7 -23.10 10.83 5.74
N PHE A 8 -23.16 11.96 5.05
CA PHE A 8 -22.24 12.26 3.94
C PHE A 8 -20.79 12.40 4.41
N ILE A 9 -20.55 13.11 5.52
CA ILE A 9 -19.22 13.22 6.12
C ILE A 9 -18.72 11.84 6.57
N TRP A 10 -19.58 11.04 7.19
CA TRP A 10 -19.23 9.68 7.61
C TRP A 10 -18.86 8.80 6.41
N LEU A 11 -19.60 8.87 5.30
CA LEU A 11 -19.31 8.13 4.08
C LEU A 11 -17.95 8.55 3.47
N ILE A 12 -17.63 9.84 3.46
CA ILE A 12 -16.32 10.33 2.99
C ILE A 12 -15.19 9.80 3.89
N ILE A 13 -15.37 9.86 5.21
CA ILE A 13 -14.37 9.34 6.16
C ILE A 13 -14.21 7.82 5.95
N TYR A 14 -15.31 7.10 5.77
CA TYR A 14 -15.28 5.67 5.47
C TYR A 14 -14.52 5.39 4.17
N GLU A 15 -14.83 6.07 3.08
CA GLU A 15 -14.14 5.87 1.80
C GLU A 15 -12.66 6.25 1.84
N VAL A 16 -12.28 7.28 2.59
CA VAL A 16 -10.89 7.74 2.66
C VAL A 16 -10.03 6.87 3.57
N PHE A 17 -10.58 6.39 4.69
CA PHE A 17 -9.80 5.74 5.75
C PHE A 17 -10.10 4.24 5.92
N TYR A 18 -11.32 3.80 5.62
CA TYR A 18 -11.79 2.44 5.92
C TYR A 18 -12.08 1.60 4.68
N SER A 19 -12.34 2.21 3.54
CA SER A 19 -12.53 1.51 2.26
C SER A 19 -11.28 0.72 1.87
N PRO A 20 -11.43 -0.53 1.40
CA PRO A 20 -10.34 -1.35 0.91
C PRO A 20 -9.50 -0.65 -0.16
N LYS A 21 -10.14 0.11 -1.08
CA LYS A 21 -9.45 0.91 -2.10
C LYS A 21 -8.60 2.02 -1.48
N GLY A 22 -9.12 2.71 -0.46
CA GLY A 22 -8.40 3.71 0.32
C GLY A 22 -7.16 3.13 1.01
N ARG A 23 -7.30 1.99 1.68
CA ARG A 23 -6.20 1.28 2.36
C ARG A 23 -5.12 0.83 1.38
N ILE A 24 -5.48 0.26 0.23
CA ILE A 24 -4.53 -0.12 -0.82
C ILE A 24 -3.77 1.10 -1.32
N ARG A 25 -4.46 2.23 -1.57
CA ARG A 25 -3.81 3.48 -2.01
C ARG A 25 -2.82 4.00 -0.97
N GLN A 26 -3.16 3.95 0.32
CA GLN A 26 -2.25 4.35 1.40
C GLN A 26 -1.02 3.43 1.48
N LEU A 27 -1.20 2.12 1.38
CA LEU A 27 -0.10 1.15 1.37
C LEU A 27 0.82 1.36 0.17
N ARG A 28 0.27 1.62 -1.03
CA ARG A 28 1.07 1.96 -2.22
C ARG A 28 1.92 3.21 -1.98
N ARG A 29 1.34 4.28 -1.44
CA ARG A 29 2.11 5.50 -1.07
C ARG A 29 3.20 5.20 -0.05
N ALA A 30 2.95 4.30 0.90
CA ALA A 30 3.97 3.88 1.87
C ALA A 30 5.12 3.13 1.19
N ILE A 31 4.82 2.22 0.26
CA ILE A 31 5.81 1.46 -0.53
C ILE A 31 6.77 2.40 -1.28
N TYR A 32 6.26 3.40 -1.99
CA TYR A 32 7.09 4.39 -2.70
C TYR A 32 8.04 5.18 -1.78
N ARG A 33 7.72 5.31 -0.49
CA ARG A 33 8.55 6.04 0.47
C ARG A 33 9.65 5.19 1.11
N ILE A 34 9.56 3.85 1.06
CA ILE A 34 10.53 2.95 1.70
C ILE A 34 11.93 3.11 1.09
N PRO A 35 12.12 3.00 -0.25
CA PRO A 35 13.44 3.14 -0.86
C PRO A 35 14.08 4.51 -0.59
N ILE A 36 13.28 5.59 -0.58
CA ILE A 36 13.75 6.95 -0.30
C ILE A 36 14.30 7.06 1.13
N LYS A 37 13.57 6.51 2.12
CA LYS A 37 14.02 6.52 3.53
C LYS A 37 15.30 5.70 3.69
N ILE A 38 15.36 4.52 3.08
CA ILE A 38 16.51 3.63 3.13
C ILE A 38 17.74 4.27 2.48
N ALA A 39 17.60 4.87 1.31
CA ALA A 39 18.70 5.60 0.65
C ALA A 39 19.25 6.73 1.54
N ARG A 40 18.37 7.41 2.29
CA ARG A 40 18.78 8.45 3.25
C ARG A 40 19.55 7.89 4.45
N LEU A 41 19.21 6.69 4.92
CA LEU A 41 19.91 5.99 5.99
C LEU A 41 21.28 5.49 5.53
N LYS A 42 21.35 4.87 4.34
CA LYS A 42 22.61 4.44 3.72
C LYS A 42 23.63 5.57 3.58
N ARG A 43 23.18 6.78 3.22
CA ARG A 43 24.06 7.96 3.15
C ARG A 43 24.65 8.38 4.50
N LYS A 44 23.94 8.10 5.60
CA LYS A 44 24.41 8.41 6.97
C LYS A 44 25.30 7.32 7.55
N MET A 45 25.06 6.07 7.17
CA MET A 45 25.71 4.87 7.70
C MET A 45 26.07 3.93 6.55
N PRO A 46 27.14 4.24 5.79
CA PRO A 46 27.50 3.48 4.60
C PRO A 46 27.97 2.05 4.92
N ASP A 47 28.57 1.85 6.09
CA ASP A 47 29.08 0.53 6.54
C ASP A 47 27.96 -0.50 6.75
N GLU A 48 26.73 -0.03 6.98
CA GLU A 48 25.53 -0.85 7.16
C GLU A 48 24.68 -0.96 5.88
N ALA A 49 25.20 -0.55 4.72
CA ALA A 49 24.43 -0.50 3.48
C ALA A 49 23.71 -1.82 3.14
N LYS A 50 24.37 -2.96 3.37
CA LYS A 50 23.78 -4.29 3.16
C LYS A 50 22.61 -4.57 4.10
N HIS A 51 22.73 -4.19 5.37
CA HIS A 51 21.65 -4.33 6.34
C HIS A 51 20.42 -3.50 5.94
N PHE A 52 20.65 -2.28 5.45
CA PHE A 52 19.56 -1.41 4.99
C PHE A 52 18.86 -1.92 3.72
N ASP A 53 19.58 -2.62 2.83
CA ASP A 53 18.95 -3.30 1.69
C ASP A 53 18.03 -4.43 2.13
N GLU A 54 18.50 -5.30 3.04
CA GLU A 54 17.69 -6.38 3.58
C GLU A 54 16.45 -5.85 4.32
N MET A 55 16.59 -4.73 5.06
CA MET A 55 15.45 -4.04 5.69
C MET A 55 14.47 -3.50 4.66
N CYS A 56 14.97 -2.90 3.57
CA CYS A 56 14.15 -2.38 2.48
C CYS A 56 13.32 -3.49 1.85
N GLU A 57 13.97 -4.59 1.50
CA GLU A 57 13.33 -5.75 0.88
C GLU A 57 12.27 -6.35 1.80
N LYS A 58 12.57 -6.58 3.08
CA LYS A 58 11.60 -7.08 4.07
C LYS A 58 10.40 -6.15 4.22
N ALA A 59 10.63 -4.84 4.29
CA ALA A 59 9.56 -3.85 4.44
C ALA A 59 8.67 -3.77 3.19
N LEU A 60 9.26 -3.83 1.99
CA LEU A 60 8.52 -3.87 0.73
C LEU A 60 7.68 -5.16 0.64
N ASN A 61 8.28 -6.31 0.91
CA ASN A 61 7.61 -7.61 0.90
C ASN A 61 6.41 -7.65 1.85
N ALA A 62 6.56 -7.17 3.08
CA ALA A 62 5.47 -7.12 4.04
C ALA A 62 4.29 -6.27 3.54
N ARG A 63 4.57 -5.12 2.92
CA ARG A 63 3.54 -4.21 2.41
C ARG A 63 2.84 -4.76 1.16
N TYR A 64 3.56 -5.47 0.29
CA TYR A 64 2.95 -6.14 -0.85
C TYR A 64 2.04 -7.30 -0.44
N LYS A 65 2.47 -8.13 0.53
CA LYS A 65 1.61 -9.17 1.10
C LYS A 65 0.33 -8.59 1.69
N MET A 66 0.40 -7.44 2.37
CA MET A 66 -0.79 -6.74 2.87
C MET A 66 -1.73 -6.28 1.75
N ILE A 67 -1.20 -5.74 0.65
CA ILE A 67 -2.02 -5.33 -0.50
C ILE A 67 -2.71 -6.54 -1.11
N ASN A 68 -1.98 -7.63 -1.35
CA ASN A 68 -2.55 -8.85 -1.93
C ASN A 68 -3.63 -9.43 -1.02
N ALA A 69 -3.40 -9.51 0.30
CA ALA A 69 -4.41 -9.98 1.25
C ALA A 69 -5.67 -9.10 1.25
N LEU A 70 -5.53 -7.78 1.12
CA LEU A 70 -6.68 -6.88 1.00
C LEU A 70 -7.43 -7.06 -0.32
N LEU A 71 -6.73 -7.33 -1.42
CA LEU A 71 -7.35 -7.64 -2.70
C LEU A 71 -8.14 -8.95 -2.59
N ASP A 72 -7.50 -10.02 -2.11
CA ASP A 72 -8.11 -11.35 -2.04
C ASP A 72 -9.26 -11.42 -1.02
N PHE A 73 -9.27 -10.58 0.02
CA PHE A 73 -10.31 -10.57 1.05
C PHE A 73 -11.51 -9.67 0.73
N HIS A 74 -11.31 -8.56 0.02
CA HIS A 74 -12.35 -7.54 -0.18
C HIS A 74 -12.87 -7.42 -1.61
N PHE A 75 -12.21 -8.03 -2.60
CA PHE A 75 -12.54 -7.87 -4.01
C PHE A 75 -12.81 -9.22 -4.65
N ASP A 76 -13.79 -9.27 -5.54
CA ASP A 76 -14.09 -10.49 -6.29
C ASP A 76 -13.11 -10.61 -7.47
N PRO A 77 -12.41 -11.75 -7.63
CA PRO A 77 -11.42 -11.91 -8.70
C PRO A 77 -11.97 -11.79 -10.12
N ASP A 78 -13.26 -12.08 -10.31
CA ASP A 78 -13.93 -12.04 -11.62
C ASP A 78 -14.57 -10.67 -11.86
N GLU A 79 -15.25 -10.09 -10.87
CA GLU A 79 -15.87 -8.76 -11.00
C GLU A 79 -14.84 -7.62 -10.98
N ASP A 80 -13.81 -7.71 -10.14
CA ASP A 80 -12.78 -6.66 -9.95
C ASP A 80 -11.46 -6.97 -10.67
N ARG A 81 -11.46 -7.89 -11.64
CA ARG A 81 -10.26 -8.37 -12.32
C ARG A 81 -9.36 -7.25 -12.85
N GLU A 82 -9.94 -6.24 -13.49
CA GLU A 82 -9.19 -5.12 -14.06
C GLU A 82 -8.48 -4.30 -12.99
N TYR A 83 -9.18 -4.00 -11.89
CA TYR A 83 -8.62 -3.26 -10.75
C TYR A 83 -7.50 -4.06 -10.08
N ILE A 84 -7.74 -5.35 -9.79
CA ILE A 84 -6.71 -6.23 -9.20
C ILE A 84 -5.48 -6.30 -10.12
N LYS A 85 -5.68 -6.44 -11.44
CA LYS A 85 -4.60 -6.49 -12.43
C LYS A 85 -3.82 -5.17 -12.48
N GLU A 86 -4.50 -4.03 -12.52
CA GLU A 86 -3.85 -2.70 -12.50
C GLU A 86 -3.00 -2.52 -11.24
N ILE A 87 -3.53 -2.89 -10.07
CA ILE A 87 -2.78 -2.82 -8.82
C ILE A 87 -1.56 -3.72 -8.88
N ARG A 88 -1.69 -4.97 -9.33
CA ARG A 88 -0.57 -5.92 -9.42
C ARG A 88 0.50 -5.50 -10.43
N LEU A 89 0.11 -4.97 -11.59
CA LEU A 89 1.03 -4.46 -12.63
C LEU A 89 1.81 -3.22 -12.18
N THR A 90 1.23 -2.41 -11.30
CA THR A 90 1.85 -1.18 -10.81
C THR A 90 2.65 -1.36 -9.52
N MET A 91 2.83 -2.61 -9.07
CA MET A 91 3.80 -2.96 -8.03
C MET A 91 5.16 -3.17 -8.71
N PRO A 92 6.14 -2.26 -8.54
CA PRO A 92 7.41 -2.28 -9.27
C PRO A 92 8.33 -3.47 -8.96
N PHE A 93 7.92 -4.38 -8.07
CA PHE A 93 8.70 -5.53 -7.66
C PHE A 93 7.81 -6.77 -7.69
N ASP A 94 8.15 -7.72 -8.56
CA ASP A 94 7.56 -9.06 -8.56
C ASP A 94 8.43 -9.95 -7.66
N PHE A 95 7.97 -10.22 -6.44
CA PHE A 95 8.69 -11.03 -5.45
C PHE A 95 8.15 -12.47 -5.41
N ARG A 96 7.97 -13.06 -6.60
CA ARG A 96 7.67 -14.50 -6.74
C ARG A 96 8.86 -15.35 -6.38
#